data_AF-A0A925H4B9-F1
#
_entry.id   AF-A0A925H4B9-F1
#
_cell.length_a   1.000
_cell.length_b   1.000
_cell.length_c   1.000
_cell.angle_alpha   90.00
_cell.angle_beta   90.00
_cell.angle_gamma   90.00
#
_symmetry.space_group_name_H-M   'P 1'
#
loop_
_entity.id
_entity.type
_entity.pdbx_description
1 polymer ?
#
loop_
_entity_poly.entity_id
_entity_poly.type
_entity_poly.pdbx_seq_one_letter_code
_entity_poly.pdbx_strand_id
1 'polypeptide(L)'
;MPLQNRVDPRGAIIRSGARGNLMGNRGGVIHDEKQTIVRSFKGQRWITCLLDFKGRRRTVMTPGLYTELFFLDEAVALAAGHRPCAECRRERFNNFKEAWLRGASGEARVPLLAPEIDAELHRARVDSLGRKVTYQARLNTLPDGCFVQVGGLCFAVWNDALLLWSPEGYIEKSMRPGSLVVTVLTPAPTVHCIRLGYKPVLHESSLAL
;
A
#
# COMPACT_ATOMS: atom_id res chain seq x y z
N MET A 1 0.92 -22.44 12.30
CA MET A 1 1.26 -21.74 11.03
C MET A 1 0.64 -20.34 11.07
N PRO A 2 1.31 -19.31 10.53
CA PRO A 2 0.72 -17.96 10.49
C PRO A 2 -0.53 -17.93 9.60
N LEU A 3 -1.45 -17.02 9.95
CA LEU A 3 -2.62 -16.70 9.13
C LEU A 3 -2.20 -16.11 7.78
N GLN A 4 -3.06 -16.28 6.76
CA GLN A 4 -2.88 -15.64 5.46
C GLN A 4 -3.45 -14.22 5.53
N ASN A 5 -2.68 -13.30 6.11
CA ASN A 5 -3.13 -11.93 6.34
C ASN A 5 -2.00 -10.89 6.24
N ARG A 6 -0.83 -11.27 5.69
CA ARG A 6 0.22 -10.30 5.32
C ARG A 6 0.04 -9.90 3.88
N VAL A 7 0.29 -8.64 3.55
CA VAL A 7 0.13 -8.14 2.18
C VAL A 7 1.49 -7.71 1.64
N ASP A 8 1.81 -8.23 0.45
CA ASP A 8 3.03 -7.86 -0.26
C ASP A 8 2.82 -6.62 -1.16
N PRO A 9 3.88 -6.05 -1.76
CA PRO A 9 3.77 -4.90 -2.66
C PRO A 9 2.92 -5.14 -3.92
N ARG A 10 2.76 -6.42 -4.32
CA ARG A 10 1.90 -6.85 -5.44
C ARG A 10 0.44 -6.97 -5.01
N GLY A 11 0.12 -6.73 -3.74
CA GLY A 11 -1.22 -6.88 -3.21
C GLY A 11 -1.66 -8.34 -3.03
N ALA A 12 -0.74 -9.31 -3.10
CA ALA A 12 -1.04 -10.68 -2.73
C ALA A 12 -1.15 -10.79 -1.21
N ILE A 13 -2.09 -11.62 -0.73
CA ILE A 13 -2.23 -11.91 0.69
C ILE A 13 -1.49 -13.23 0.96
N ILE A 14 -0.42 -13.16 1.75
CA ILE A 14 0.52 -14.25 1.98
C ILE A 14 0.51 -14.70 3.45
N ARG A 15 1.00 -15.91 3.70
CA ARG A 15 1.29 -16.42 5.04
C ARG A 15 2.72 -16.04 5.41
N SER A 16 2.89 -15.25 6.46
CA SER A 16 4.20 -14.95 7.05
C SER A 16 4.02 -14.61 8.53
N GLY A 17 5.04 -14.93 9.33
CA GLY A 17 5.11 -14.55 10.75
C GLY A 17 5.55 -13.10 10.98
N ALA A 18 5.93 -12.38 9.92
CA ALA A 18 6.39 -10.99 10.01
C ALA A 18 5.36 -10.09 10.71
N ARG A 19 5.83 -9.20 11.58
CA ARG A 19 4.95 -8.34 12.39
C ARG A 19 4.42 -7.17 11.57
N GLY A 20 5.33 -6.45 10.91
CA GLY A 20 5.05 -5.20 10.22
C GLY A 20 4.61 -4.07 11.16
N ASN A 21 4.41 -2.88 10.61
CA ASN A 21 4.13 -1.66 11.36
C ASN A 21 2.68 -1.14 11.22
N LEU A 22 1.91 -1.70 10.28
CA LEU A 22 0.55 -1.28 10.01
C LEU A 22 -0.39 -2.47 9.89
N MET A 23 -1.65 -2.25 10.28
CA MET A 23 -2.76 -3.10 9.88
C MET A 23 -3.61 -2.40 8.81
N GLY A 24 -4.61 -3.09 8.28
CA GLY A 24 -5.58 -2.54 7.34
C GLY A 24 -6.70 -3.51 7.02
N ASN A 25 -7.51 -3.17 6.03
CA ASN A 25 -8.54 -4.07 5.49
C ASN A 25 -8.83 -3.74 4.03
N ARG A 26 -9.63 -4.60 3.38
CA ARG A 26 -10.11 -4.42 2.01
C ARG A 26 -11.63 -4.28 1.93
N GLY A 27 -12.17 -3.41 2.79
CA GLY A 27 -13.57 -2.97 2.75
C GLY A 27 -14.59 -3.95 3.34
N GLY A 28 -14.17 -4.99 4.06
CA GLY A 28 -15.07 -5.92 4.74
C GLY A 28 -14.48 -7.31 4.92
N VAL A 29 -15.37 -8.28 5.18
CA VAL A 29 -15.00 -9.69 5.37
C VAL A 29 -14.59 -10.32 4.04
N ILE A 30 -13.38 -10.88 4.01
CA ILE A 30 -12.84 -11.63 2.85
C ILE A 30 -12.39 -13.04 3.23
N HIS A 31 -12.62 -13.44 4.49
CA HIS A 31 -12.31 -14.76 5.02
C HIS A 31 -13.59 -15.55 5.31
N ASP A 32 -13.49 -16.88 5.36
CA ASP A 32 -14.53 -17.78 5.85
C ASP A 32 -14.41 -18.05 7.37
N GLU A 33 -15.31 -18.85 7.94
CA GLU A 33 -15.31 -19.20 9.36
C GLU A 33 -14.05 -19.95 9.82
N LYS A 34 -13.31 -20.55 8.88
CA LYS A 34 -12.05 -21.27 9.12
C LYS A 34 -10.83 -20.37 8.91
N GLN A 35 -11.01 -19.06 8.80
CA GLN A 35 -9.95 -18.07 8.56
C GLN A 35 -9.19 -18.29 7.25
N THR A 36 -9.86 -18.82 6.24
CA THR A 36 -9.34 -18.97 4.88
C THR A 36 -9.77 -17.79 4.03
N ILE A 37 -8.84 -17.19 3.29
CA ILE A 37 -9.16 -16.10 2.35
C ILE A 37 -9.92 -16.67 1.16
N VAL A 38 -11.14 -16.18 0.91
CA VAL A 38 -12.04 -16.66 -0.16
C VAL A 38 -12.29 -15.63 -1.25
N ARG A 39 -11.76 -14.41 -1.10
CA ARG A 39 -11.83 -13.34 -2.11
C ARG A 39 -10.71 -12.32 -1.88
N SER A 40 -10.33 -11.58 -2.91
CA SER A 40 -9.24 -10.60 -2.82
C SER A 40 -9.64 -9.31 -2.10
N PHE A 41 -10.92 -8.92 -2.12
CA PHE A 41 -11.48 -7.74 -1.47
C PHE A 41 -13.02 -7.84 -1.34
N LYS A 42 -13.61 -7.02 -0.47
CA LYS A 42 -15.09 -6.91 -0.31
C LYS A 42 -15.63 -5.57 -0.82
N GLY A 43 -14.85 -4.50 -0.71
CA GLY A 43 -15.24 -3.16 -1.14
C GLY A 43 -14.05 -2.29 -1.52
N GLN A 44 -14.34 -1.02 -1.84
CA GLN A 44 -13.34 -0.06 -2.34
C GLN A 44 -12.53 0.61 -1.22
N ARG A 45 -12.99 0.55 0.03
CA ARG A 45 -12.31 1.13 1.20
C ARG A 45 -11.12 0.28 1.61
N TRP A 46 -10.02 0.41 0.89
CA TRP A 46 -8.76 -0.24 1.26
C TRP A 46 -7.94 0.75 2.07
N ILE A 47 -7.89 0.51 3.37
CA ILE A 47 -7.34 1.47 4.32
C ILE A 47 -6.26 0.81 5.17
N THR A 48 -5.31 1.62 5.61
CA THR A 48 -4.29 1.26 6.59
C THR A 48 -4.57 1.95 7.91
N CYS A 49 -4.41 1.22 9.00
CA CYS A 49 -4.64 1.65 10.37
C CYS A 49 -3.37 1.45 11.20
N LEU A 50 -3.29 2.15 12.33
CA LEU A 50 -2.29 1.87 13.36
C LEU A 50 -2.54 0.50 13.98
N LEU A 51 -1.48 -0.15 14.46
CA LEU A 51 -1.57 -1.40 15.20
C LEU A 51 -2.19 -1.21 16.58
N ASP A 52 -1.91 -0.09 17.23
CA ASP A 52 -2.51 0.32 18.50
C ASP A 52 -3.23 1.66 18.35
N PHE A 53 -4.49 1.70 18.80
CA PHE A 53 -5.30 2.90 18.80
C PHE A 53 -6.39 2.79 19.87
N LYS A 54 -6.36 3.73 20.82
CA LYS A 54 -7.34 3.83 21.92
C LYS A 54 -7.48 2.53 22.73
N GLY A 55 -6.41 1.74 22.87
CA GLY A 55 -6.42 0.48 23.62
C GLY A 55 -7.35 -0.60 23.04
N ARG A 56 -7.80 -0.46 21.78
CA ARG A 56 -8.70 -1.42 21.13
C ARG A 56 -7.98 -2.76 20.92
N ARG A 57 -8.55 -3.84 21.45
CA ARG A 57 -8.10 -5.22 21.19
C ARG A 57 -9.08 -5.93 20.26
N ARG A 58 -8.58 -6.81 19.39
CA ARG A 58 -9.39 -7.59 18.45
C ARG A 58 -8.83 -8.99 18.30
N THR A 59 -9.71 -9.95 18.12
CA THR A 59 -9.35 -11.27 17.60
C THR A 59 -9.29 -11.18 16.09
N VAL A 60 -8.12 -11.44 15.52
CA VAL A 60 -7.88 -11.35 14.08
C VAL A 60 -8.74 -12.37 13.33
N MET A 61 -9.35 -11.94 12.22
CA MET A 61 -10.20 -12.77 11.37
C MET A 61 -11.34 -13.43 12.17
N THR A 62 -12.05 -12.61 12.94
CA THR A 62 -13.29 -13.03 13.61
C THR A 62 -14.40 -13.19 12.57
N PRO A 63 -15.12 -14.34 12.54
CA PRO A 63 -16.19 -14.58 11.59
C PRO A 63 -17.22 -13.45 11.53
N GLY A 64 -17.61 -13.07 10.31
CA GLY A 64 -18.57 -11.99 10.06
C GLY A 64 -18.02 -10.56 10.22
N LEU A 65 -16.80 -10.38 10.74
CA LEU A 65 -16.13 -9.09 10.83
C LEU A 65 -15.15 -8.88 9.67
N TYR A 66 -14.72 -7.64 9.45
CA TYR A 66 -13.77 -7.37 8.39
C TYR A 66 -12.44 -8.11 8.62
N THR A 67 -11.79 -8.52 7.53
CA THR A 67 -10.47 -9.18 7.64
C THR A 67 -9.39 -8.16 7.97
N GLU A 68 -8.70 -8.33 9.10
CA GLU A 68 -7.48 -7.61 9.40
C GLU A 68 -6.34 -8.10 8.50
N LEU A 69 -5.72 -7.17 7.79
CA LEU A 69 -4.52 -7.36 7.00
C LEU A 69 -3.37 -6.59 7.62
N PHE A 70 -2.14 -7.02 7.37
CA PHE A 70 -0.94 -6.43 7.95
C PHE A 70 0.11 -6.16 6.87
N PHE A 71 0.84 -5.07 7.07
CA PHE A 71 1.81 -4.53 6.11
C PHE A 71 3.12 -4.28 6.84
N LEU A 72 4.23 -4.57 6.17
CA LEU A 72 5.56 -4.27 6.69
C LEU A 72 5.65 -2.78 7.06
N ASP A 73 5.26 -1.90 6.13
CA ASP A 73 5.26 -0.46 6.32
C ASP A 73 4.20 0.23 5.44
N GLU A 74 4.25 1.56 5.39
CA GLU A 74 3.33 2.35 4.59
C GLU A 74 3.61 2.25 3.09
N ALA A 75 4.86 2.23 2.66
CA ALA A 75 5.22 2.12 1.24
C ALA A 75 4.66 0.83 0.62
N VAL A 76 4.77 -0.30 1.33
CA VAL A 76 4.17 -1.58 0.92
C VAL A 76 2.65 -1.46 0.83
N ALA A 77 2.01 -0.80 1.79
CA ALA A 77 0.56 -0.68 1.80
C ALA A 77 0.02 0.22 0.67
N LEU A 78 0.73 1.31 0.37
CA LEU A 78 0.47 2.18 -0.78
C LEU A 78 0.68 1.42 -2.09
N ALA A 79 1.73 0.60 -2.18
CA ALA A 79 1.97 -0.28 -3.33
C ALA A 79 0.82 -1.28 -3.54
N ALA A 80 0.31 -1.85 -2.45
CA ALA A 80 -0.88 -2.68 -2.45
C ALA A 80 -2.18 -1.88 -2.68
N GLY A 81 -2.13 -0.56 -2.84
CA GLY A 81 -3.25 0.31 -3.20
C GLY A 81 -4.15 0.74 -2.04
N HIS A 82 -3.65 0.70 -0.80
CA HIS A 82 -4.35 1.21 0.38
C HIS A 82 -3.99 2.67 0.64
N ARG A 83 -4.94 3.47 1.10
CA ARG A 83 -4.68 4.82 1.63
C ARG A 83 -4.66 4.83 3.17
N PRO A 84 -4.17 5.90 3.83
CA PRO A 84 -4.29 6.03 5.27
C PRO A 84 -5.76 6.09 5.72
N CYS A 85 -6.06 5.48 6.87
CA CYS A 85 -7.36 5.56 7.53
C CYS A 85 -7.62 6.96 8.08
N ALA A 86 -8.82 7.49 7.84
CA ALA A 86 -9.25 8.79 8.33
C ALA A 86 -9.58 8.80 9.84
N GLU A 87 -9.52 7.67 10.56
CA GLU A 87 -9.73 7.64 12.01
C GLU A 87 -8.39 7.66 12.75
N CYS A 88 -7.70 6.51 12.80
CA CYS A 88 -6.48 6.35 13.59
C CYS A 88 -5.22 6.92 12.92
N ARG A 89 -5.24 7.17 11.60
CA ARG A 89 -4.13 7.78 10.85
C ARG A 89 -4.55 9.14 10.28
N ARG A 90 -5.40 9.89 10.99
CA ARG A 90 -6.04 11.14 10.53
C ARG A 90 -5.06 12.12 9.89
N GLU A 91 -3.94 12.41 10.55
CA GLU A 91 -2.94 13.33 10.02
C GLU A 91 -2.37 12.84 8.68
N ARG A 92 -1.98 11.56 8.60
CA ARG A 92 -1.51 10.93 7.35
C ARG A 92 -2.58 10.98 6.27
N PHE A 93 -3.84 10.73 6.61
CA PHE A 93 -4.96 10.81 5.67
C PHE A 93 -5.14 12.24 5.14
N ASN A 94 -5.06 13.25 5.99
CA ASN A 94 -5.15 14.65 5.59
C ASN A 94 -3.99 15.01 4.65
N ASN A 95 -2.75 14.64 4.98
CA ASN A 95 -1.59 14.87 4.12
C ASN A 95 -1.73 14.18 2.76
N PHE A 96 -2.25 12.95 2.73
CA PHE A 96 -2.52 12.23 1.50
C PHE A 96 -3.59 12.93 0.65
N LYS A 97 -4.69 13.36 1.29
CA LYS A 97 -5.78 14.10 0.64
C LYS A 97 -5.30 15.45 0.09
N GLU A 98 -4.49 16.20 0.84
CA GLU A 98 -3.93 17.47 0.37
C GLU A 98 -3.03 17.27 -0.86
N ALA A 99 -2.16 16.24 -0.85
CA ALA A 99 -1.35 15.90 -2.01
C ALA A 99 -2.21 15.45 -3.21
N TRP A 100 -3.30 14.73 -2.96
CA TRP A 100 -4.26 14.33 -3.99
C TRP A 100 -4.92 15.55 -4.66
N LEU A 101 -5.39 16.50 -3.86
CA LEU A 101 -6.09 17.71 -4.35
C LEU A 101 -5.18 18.63 -5.16
N ARG A 102 -3.89 18.72 -4.81
CA ARG A 102 -2.90 19.47 -5.60
C ARG A 102 -2.73 18.93 -7.03
N GLY A 103 -3.07 17.66 -7.23
CA GLY A 103 -2.91 16.96 -8.50
C GLY A 103 -4.12 17.01 -9.44
N ALA A 104 -5.29 17.32 -8.91
CA ALA A 104 -6.50 17.49 -9.69
C ALA A 104 -6.46 18.87 -10.40
N SER A 105 -5.98 18.91 -11.64
CA SER A 105 -6.03 20.12 -12.47
C SER A 105 -7.46 20.37 -12.98
N GLY A 106 -8.10 21.47 -12.54
CA GLY A 106 -9.42 21.92 -13.00
C GLY A 106 -10.19 22.76 -11.95
N GLU A 107 -11.20 23.52 -12.38
CA GLU A 107 -11.96 24.56 -11.63
C GLU A 107 -12.73 24.10 -10.37
N ALA A 108 -12.56 22.86 -9.92
CA ALA A 108 -13.19 22.36 -8.72
C ALA A 108 -12.14 21.95 -7.69
N ARG A 109 -11.64 22.91 -6.90
CA ARG A 109 -11.07 22.67 -5.55
C ARG A 109 -12.17 22.18 -4.57
N VAL A 110 -13.06 21.31 -5.03
CA VAL A 110 -14.07 20.70 -4.17
C VAL A 110 -13.33 19.68 -3.30
N PRO A 111 -13.47 19.75 -1.97
CA PRO A 111 -12.78 18.82 -1.09
C PRO A 111 -13.27 17.39 -1.35
N LEU A 112 -12.44 16.56 -1.98
CA LEU A 112 -12.76 15.15 -2.22
C LEU A 112 -13.06 14.44 -0.90
N LEU A 113 -14.21 13.80 -0.85
CA LEU A 113 -14.61 12.87 0.19
C LEU A 113 -13.80 11.58 0.04
N ALA A 114 -13.58 10.89 1.17
CA ALA A 114 -12.84 9.63 1.17
C ALA A 114 -13.36 8.58 0.15
N PRO A 115 -14.68 8.43 -0.09
CA PRO A 115 -15.21 7.53 -1.11
C PRO A 115 -14.81 7.88 -2.55
N GLU A 116 -14.59 9.16 -2.87
CA GLU A 116 -14.19 9.59 -4.21
C GLU A 116 -12.74 9.18 -4.49
N ILE A 117 -11.86 9.38 -3.50
CA ILE A 117 -10.48 8.89 -3.52
C ILE A 117 -10.48 7.35 -3.63
N ASP A 118 -11.34 6.66 -2.87
CA ASP A 118 -11.45 5.19 -2.92
C ASP A 118 -11.86 4.69 -4.32
N ALA A 119 -12.80 5.37 -4.98
CA ALA A 119 -13.27 5.00 -6.32
C ALA A 119 -12.19 5.18 -7.38
N GLU A 120 -11.42 6.26 -7.32
CA GLU A 120 -10.31 6.51 -8.23
C GLU A 120 -9.15 5.52 -7.98
N LEU A 121 -8.76 5.30 -6.72
CA LEU A 121 -7.79 4.27 -6.36
C LEU A 121 -8.23 2.89 -6.82
N HIS A 122 -9.52 2.57 -6.73
CA HIS A 122 -10.01 1.26 -7.14
C HIS A 122 -9.74 1.00 -8.63
N ARG A 123 -10.07 1.97 -9.50
CA ARG A 123 -9.78 1.90 -10.95
C ARG A 123 -8.28 1.82 -11.25
N ALA A 124 -7.46 2.47 -10.42
CA ALA A 124 -6.01 2.50 -10.61
C ALA A 124 -5.26 1.29 -10.03
N ARG A 125 -5.93 0.43 -9.24
CA ARG A 125 -5.28 -0.71 -8.55
C ARG A 125 -5.83 -2.08 -8.94
N VAL A 126 -7.06 -2.17 -9.43
CA VAL A 126 -7.70 -3.42 -9.88
C VAL A 126 -8.33 -3.23 -11.25
N ASP A 127 -8.04 -4.13 -12.20
CA ASP A 127 -8.67 -4.15 -13.53
C ASP A 127 -10.04 -4.84 -13.53
N SER A 128 -10.71 -4.87 -14.68
CA SER A 128 -12.03 -5.53 -14.83
C SER A 128 -12.01 -7.04 -14.55
N LEU A 129 -10.83 -7.67 -14.58
CA LEU A 129 -10.62 -9.09 -14.28
C LEU A 129 -10.18 -9.33 -12.83
N GLY A 130 -10.16 -8.29 -11.99
CA GLY A 130 -9.76 -8.41 -10.59
C GLY A 130 -8.24 -8.48 -10.38
N ARG A 131 -7.43 -8.23 -11.42
CA ARG A 131 -5.97 -8.31 -11.37
C ARG A 131 -5.37 -6.96 -10.98
N LYS A 132 -4.18 -6.98 -10.38
CA LYS A 132 -3.46 -5.76 -10.05
C LYS A 132 -3.13 -4.97 -11.31
N VAL A 133 -3.45 -3.69 -11.32
CA VAL A 133 -3.01 -2.75 -12.34
C VAL A 133 -1.55 -2.36 -12.08
N THR A 134 -0.73 -2.46 -13.11
CA THR A 134 0.68 -2.04 -13.13
C THR A 134 0.97 -1.31 -14.44
N TYR A 135 2.04 -0.52 -14.50
CA TYR A 135 2.44 0.20 -15.71
C TYR A 135 3.96 0.27 -15.82
N GLN A 136 4.48 0.58 -17.01
CA GLN A 136 5.91 0.77 -17.24
C GLN A 136 6.31 2.24 -17.02
N ALA A 137 7.45 2.48 -16.40
CA ALA A 137 8.03 3.81 -16.28
C ALA A 137 9.56 3.74 -16.27
N ARG A 138 10.22 4.84 -16.66
CA ARG A 138 11.67 5.00 -16.45
C ARG A 138 11.93 5.09 -14.96
N LEU A 139 12.81 4.23 -14.46
CA LEU A 139 13.11 4.10 -13.04
C LEU A 139 13.51 5.44 -12.45
N ASN A 140 14.38 6.22 -13.10
CA ASN A 140 14.85 7.53 -12.64
C ASN A 140 13.76 8.62 -12.51
N THR A 141 12.54 8.39 -13.03
CA THR A 141 11.42 9.33 -12.89
C THR A 141 10.55 9.07 -11.67
N LEU A 142 10.77 7.95 -10.96
CA LEU A 142 9.94 7.54 -9.84
C LEU A 142 10.39 8.23 -8.55
N PRO A 143 9.47 8.77 -7.73
CA PRO A 143 9.84 9.33 -6.45
C PRO A 143 10.06 8.24 -5.41
N ASP A 144 10.71 8.62 -4.31
CA ASP A 144 10.99 7.74 -3.18
C ASP A 144 9.72 7.17 -2.54
N GLY A 145 9.81 5.93 -2.08
CA GLY A 145 8.69 5.18 -1.50
C GLY A 145 7.75 4.55 -2.54
N CYS A 146 8.05 4.67 -3.83
CA CYS A 146 7.37 3.88 -4.87
C CYS A 146 7.92 2.46 -4.91
N PHE A 147 7.06 1.49 -5.17
CA PHE A 147 7.46 0.10 -5.40
C PHE A 147 7.49 -0.24 -6.88
N VAL A 148 8.51 -0.99 -7.26
CA VAL A 148 8.73 -1.50 -8.61
C VAL A 148 9.03 -3.00 -8.58
N GLN A 149 8.88 -3.65 -9.72
CA GLN A 149 9.26 -5.04 -9.93
C GLN A 149 10.39 -5.14 -10.95
N VAL A 150 11.46 -5.84 -10.59
CA VAL A 150 12.63 -6.13 -11.43
C VAL A 150 12.99 -7.60 -11.23
N GLY A 151 13.07 -8.38 -12.32
CA GLY A 151 13.42 -9.80 -12.24
C GLY A 151 12.47 -10.65 -11.36
N GLY A 152 11.20 -10.25 -11.23
CA GLY A 152 10.23 -10.94 -10.36
C GLY A 152 10.27 -10.53 -8.88
N LEU A 153 11.30 -9.79 -8.47
CA LEU A 153 11.48 -9.27 -7.11
C LEU A 153 10.89 -7.87 -6.97
N CYS A 154 10.49 -7.51 -5.76
CA CYS A 154 9.91 -6.21 -5.44
C CYS A 154 10.96 -5.32 -4.77
N PHE A 155 11.08 -4.09 -5.25
CA PHE A 155 12.01 -3.10 -4.72
C PHE A 155 11.29 -1.81 -4.38
N ALA A 156 11.65 -1.19 -3.26
CA ALA A 156 11.31 0.21 -3.00
C ALA A 156 12.37 1.12 -3.65
N VAL A 157 11.91 2.18 -4.31
CA VAL A 157 12.75 3.27 -4.80
C VAL A 157 13.10 4.17 -3.62
N TRP A 158 14.39 4.43 -3.40
CA TRP A 158 14.85 5.27 -2.28
C TRP A 158 16.16 5.97 -2.60
N ASN A 159 16.15 7.31 -2.70
CA ASN A 159 17.26 8.13 -3.15
C ASN A 159 17.85 7.60 -4.48
N ASP A 160 19.15 7.33 -4.49
CA ASP A 160 19.95 6.75 -5.56
C ASP A 160 19.99 5.20 -5.52
N ALA A 161 19.11 4.57 -4.74
CA ALA A 161 19.10 3.13 -4.52
C ALA A 161 17.74 2.46 -4.79
N LEU A 162 17.81 1.14 -4.95
CA LEU A 162 16.70 0.20 -4.86
C LEU A 162 16.88 -0.66 -3.60
N LEU A 163 15.82 -0.75 -2.81
CA LEU A 163 15.80 -1.56 -1.58
C LEU A 163 14.99 -2.84 -1.83
N LEU A 164 15.64 -4.00 -1.78
CA LEU A 164 14.98 -5.30 -1.96
C LEU A 164 14.06 -5.59 -0.79
N TRP A 165 12.79 -5.82 -1.08
CA TRP A 165 11.78 -6.12 -0.08
C TRP A 165 11.66 -7.62 0.18
N SER A 166 11.53 -7.98 1.45
CA SER A 166 11.05 -9.26 1.95
C SER A 166 9.90 -9.02 2.94
N PRO A 167 9.08 -10.04 3.26
CA PRO A 167 8.04 -9.91 4.28
C PRO A 167 8.56 -9.43 5.64
N GLU A 168 9.79 -9.79 6.01
CA GLU A 168 10.44 -9.49 7.28
C GLU A 168 11.14 -8.12 7.30
N GLY A 169 11.41 -7.52 6.14
CA GLY A 169 12.15 -6.26 6.05
C GLY A 169 12.77 -5.98 4.68
N TYR A 170 13.44 -4.83 4.56
CA TYR A 170 14.36 -4.59 3.46
C TYR A 170 15.68 -5.30 3.74
N ILE A 171 16.17 -6.08 2.77
CA ILE A 171 17.28 -7.02 2.99
C ILE A 171 18.54 -6.72 2.16
N GLU A 172 18.41 -5.90 1.13
CA GLU A 172 19.52 -5.54 0.25
C GLU A 172 19.31 -4.14 -0.31
N LYS A 173 20.40 -3.42 -0.52
CA LYS A 173 20.43 -2.13 -1.18
C LYS A 173 21.34 -2.21 -2.39
N SER A 174 20.80 -1.90 -3.56
CA SER A 174 21.55 -1.87 -4.81
C SER A 174 21.44 -0.48 -5.45
N MET A 175 22.44 -0.14 -6.26
CA MET A 175 22.45 1.11 -7.01
C MET A 175 21.25 1.17 -7.95
N ARG A 176 20.60 2.33 -8.02
CA ARG A 176 19.47 2.58 -8.92
C ARG A 176 19.97 2.83 -10.36
N PRO A 177 19.70 1.93 -11.33
CA PRO A 177 20.17 2.15 -12.70
C PRO A 177 19.36 3.28 -13.36
N GLY A 178 20.04 4.28 -13.92
CA GLY A 178 19.40 5.50 -14.44
C GLY A 178 18.52 5.29 -15.69
N SER A 179 18.83 4.30 -16.53
CA SER A 179 18.16 4.08 -17.82
C SER A 179 17.12 2.94 -17.83
N LEU A 180 16.95 2.24 -16.71
CA LEU A 180 16.09 1.06 -16.65
C LEU A 180 14.61 1.44 -16.76
N VAL A 181 13.86 0.74 -17.61
CA VAL A 181 12.38 0.76 -17.60
C VAL A 181 11.90 -0.39 -16.72
N VAL A 182 10.99 -0.08 -15.80
CA VAL A 182 10.54 -1.03 -14.77
C VAL A 182 9.02 -1.07 -14.70
N THR A 183 8.50 -2.22 -14.25
CA THR A 183 7.10 -2.36 -13.87
C THR A 183 6.87 -1.67 -12.54
N VAL A 184 5.96 -0.69 -12.50
CA VAL A 184 5.58 0.03 -11.28
C VAL A 184 4.41 -0.69 -10.61
N LEU A 185 4.58 -0.98 -9.32
CA LEU A 185 3.55 -1.60 -8.48
C LEU A 185 2.69 -0.55 -7.77
N THR A 186 3.26 0.60 -7.37
CA THR A 186 2.47 1.67 -6.74
C THR A 186 1.45 2.28 -7.73
N PRO A 187 0.16 2.36 -7.38
CA PRO A 187 -0.85 2.92 -8.29
C PRO A 187 -0.51 4.35 -8.74
N ALA A 188 -0.77 4.68 -10.00
CA ALA A 188 -0.38 5.97 -10.59
C ALA A 188 -0.89 7.20 -9.79
N PRO A 189 -2.16 7.26 -9.31
CA PRO A 189 -2.61 8.37 -8.46
C PRO A 189 -1.82 8.49 -7.14
N THR A 190 -1.38 7.35 -6.58
CA THR A 190 -0.54 7.34 -5.37
C THR A 190 0.86 7.85 -5.67
N VAL A 191 1.46 7.44 -6.80
CA VAL A 191 2.75 7.99 -7.26
C VAL A 191 2.66 9.51 -7.46
N HIS A 192 1.53 9.99 -7.99
CA HIS A 192 1.29 11.42 -8.15
C HIS A 192 1.23 12.17 -6.81
N CYS A 193 0.51 11.63 -5.82
CA CYS A 193 0.50 12.20 -4.46
C CYS A 193 1.91 12.27 -3.86
N ILE A 194 2.74 11.25 -4.10
CA ILE A 194 4.13 11.23 -3.62
C ILE A 194 4.94 12.37 -4.25
N ARG A 195 4.80 12.57 -5.56
CA ARG A 195 5.45 13.70 -6.27
C ARG A 195 5.02 15.07 -5.72
N LEU A 196 3.78 15.18 -5.22
CA LEU A 196 3.21 16.40 -4.68
C LEU A 196 3.42 16.60 -3.17
N GLY A 197 4.30 15.78 -2.58
CA GLY A 197 4.81 15.97 -1.22
C GLY A 197 4.30 14.98 -0.18
N TYR A 198 3.48 13.99 -0.55
CA TYR A 198 3.20 12.87 0.35
C TYR A 198 4.45 12.01 0.51
N LYS A 199 5.00 11.88 1.72
CA LYS A 199 6.25 11.13 1.95
C LYS A 199 5.95 9.77 2.59
N PRO A 200 6.00 8.64 1.85
CA PRO A 200 5.80 7.31 2.41
C PRO A 200 6.81 6.99 3.51
N VAL A 201 6.37 6.28 4.54
CA VAL A 201 7.25 5.77 5.60
C VAL A 201 7.64 4.32 5.31
N LEU A 202 8.94 4.05 5.32
CA LEU A 202 9.51 2.71 5.21
C LEU A 202 9.77 2.11 6.60
N HIS A 203 9.82 0.79 6.67
CA HIS A 203 10.22 0.03 7.86
C HIS A 203 11.65 0.35 8.29
N GLU A 204 11.95 0.30 9.59
CA GLU A 204 13.27 0.64 10.16
C GLU A 204 14.43 -0.15 9.56
N SER A 205 14.18 -1.36 9.03
CA SER A 205 15.19 -2.16 8.33
C SER A 205 15.73 -1.49 7.06
N SER A 206 15.04 -0.50 6.48
CA SER A 206 15.61 0.30 5.39
C SER A 206 16.76 1.20 5.83
N LEU A 207 16.84 1.55 7.12
CA LEU A 207 17.87 2.41 7.68
C LEU A 207 19.17 1.66 8.00
N ALA A 208 19.11 0.33 8.05
CA ALA A 208 20.24 -0.53 8.35
C ALA A 208 21.08 -0.90 7.11
N LEU A 209 20.80 -0.30 5.94
CA LEU A 209 21.36 -0.64 4.62
C LEU A 209 22.19 0.48 3.97
#